data_AF-A0A2V7KDF4-F1
#
_entry.id   AF-A0A2V7KDF4-F1
#
_cell.length_a   1.000
_cell.length_b   1.000
_cell.length_c   1.000
_cell.angle_alpha   90.00
_cell.angle_beta   90.00
_cell.angle_gamma   90.00
#
_symmetry.space_group_name_H-M   'P 1'
#
loop_
_entity.id
_entity.type
_entity.pdbx_description
1 polymer ?
#
loop_
_entity_poly.entity_id
_entity_poly.type
_entity_poly.pdbx_seq_one_letter_code
_entity_poly.pdbx_strand_id
1 'polypeptide(L)'
;HRAFVLGGRGTLLGDAFREWGGRRAALVHIEWRTPVPFFRLRAGPARTPGTVTLAPYTALGWTAEALPFTPWQATPPGTRVTLGLGAEWLGLFRLEAGYGVQSRQLHVAFDVTRD
;
A
#
# COMPACT_ATOMS: atom_id res chain seq x y z
N HIS A 1 25.98 7.84 -1.28
CA HIS A 1 24.82 8.51 -1.93
C HIS A 1 23.53 7.87 -1.44
N ARG A 2 22.41 8.62 -1.36
CA ARG A 2 21.09 8.11 -0.99
C ARG A 2 20.31 7.69 -2.25
N ALA A 3 19.53 6.63 -2.14
CA ALA A 3 18.62 6.16 -3.17
C ALA A 3 17.23 5.96 -2.56
N PHE A 4 16.19 6.23 -3.34
CA PHE A 4 14.80 6.03 -2.96
C PHE A 4 14.20 4.96 -3.86
N VAL A 5 13.34 4.13 -3.28
CA VAL A 5 12.75 2.97 -3.96
C VAL A 5 11.25 2.93 -3.66
N LEU A 6 10.44 2.74 -4.69
CA LEU A 6 8.98 2.60 -4.65
C LEU A 6 8.57 1.28 -5.31
N GLY A 7 7.33 0.86 -5.09
CA GLY A 7 6.77 -0.38 -5.62
C GLY A 7 6.50 -1.38 -4.50
N GLY A 8 5.30 -1.95 -4.50
CA GLY A 8 4.79 -2.82 -3.45
C GLY A 8 4.20 -2.06 -2.26
N ARG A 9 3.98 -2.80 -1.16
CA ARG A 9 3.29 -2.34 0.04
C ARG A 9 3.90 -1.07 0.63
N GLY A 10 3.05 -0.16 1.10
CA GLY A 10 3.43 1.11 1.74
C GLY A 10 3.89 2.19 0.76
N THR A 11 3.91 1.89 -0.55
CA THR A 11 4.23 2.86 -1.60
C THR A 11 3.23 2.76 -2.76
N LEU A 12 3.44 1.83 -3.70
CA LEU A 12 2.63 1.62 -4.89
C LEU A 12 2.21 0.14 -4.93
N LEU A 13 1.22 -0.26 -4.12
CA LEU A 13 0.78 -1.66 -3.96
C LEU A 13 0.08 -2.23 -5.22
N GLY A 14 0.15 -1.57 -6.36
CA GLY A 14 -0.20 -2.13 -7.66
C GLY A 14 0.99 -2.42 -8.58
N ASP A 15 2.19 -2.04 -8.15
CA ASP A 15 3.44 -2.27 -8.84
C ASP A 15 4.25 -3.34 -8.09
N ALA A 16 5.21 -3.96 -8.76
CA ALA A 16 6.03 -5.00 -8.15
C ALA A 16 6.89 -4.43 -7.02
N PHE A 17 7.26 -5.29 -6.05
CA PHE A 17 8.08 -4.86 -4.93
C PHE A 17 9.41 -4.30 -5.41
N ARG A 18 9.69 -3.04 -5.07
CA ARG A 18 10.91 -2.32 -5.47
C ARG A 18 11.11 -2.29 -7.00
N GLU A 19 10.04 -2.09 -7.75
CA GLU A 19 10.13 -1.92 -9.21
C GLU A 19 10.81 -0.60 -9.59
N TRP A 20 10.56 0.47 -8.81
CA TRP A 20 10.98 1.82 -9.16
C TRP A 20 12.01 2.40 -8.19
N GLY A 21 12.97 3.20 -8.68
CA GLY A 21 13.89 3.91 -7.81
C GLY A 21 14.85 4.85 -8.54
N GLY A 22 15.47 5.72 -7.75
CA GLY A 22 16.38 6.75 -8.24
C GLY A 22 16.91 7.64 -7.12
N ARG A 23 17.70 8.66 -7.47
CA ARG A 23 18.24 9.63 -6.49
C ARG A 23 17.20 10.65 -6.04
N ARG A 24 16.14 10.85 -6.82
CA ARG A 24 14.99 11.68 -6.47
C ARG A 24 13.73 10.84 -6.50
N ALA A 25 12.83 11.09 -5.56
CA ALA A 25 11.51 10.49 -5.53
C ALA A 25 10.48 11.44 -4.94
N ALA A 26 9.24 11.27 -5.36
CA ALA A 26 8.07 11.85 -4.72
C ALA A 26 7.02 10.74 -4.53
N LEU A 27 6.41 10.72 -3.35
CA LEU A 27 5.32 9.81 -3.02
C LEU A 27 4.25 10.61 -2.28
N VAL A 28 3.03 10.56 -2.79
CA VAL A 28 1.84 11.09 -2.11
C VAL A 28 0.90 9.92 -1.89
N HIS A 29 0.43 9.74 -0.66
CA HIS A 29 -0.50 8.68 -0.29
C HIS A 29 -1.68 9.30 0.45
N ILE A 30 -2.88 9.15 -0.10
CA ILE A 30 -4.11 9.71 0.46
C ILE A 30 -5.01 8.54 0.82
N GLU A 31 -5.30 8.38 2.11
CA GLU A 31 -6.13 7.32 2.65
C GLU A 31 -7.33 7.93 3.38
N TRP A 32 -8.52 7.38 3.14
CA TRP A 32 -9.74 7.78 3.83
C TRP A 32 -10.26 6.66 4.71
N ARG A 33 -10.30 6.86 6.03
CA ARG A 33 -10.57 5.79 6.99
C ARG A 33 -11.99 5.91 7.53
N THR A 34 -12.81 4.91 7.26
CA THR A 34 -14.22 4.87 7.68
C THR A 34 -14.49 3.61 8.50
N PRO A 35 -14.86 3.72 9.79
CA PRO A 35 -15.36 2.58 10.53
C PRO A 35 -16.74 2.20 9.99
N VAL A 36 -16.93 0.93 9.65
CA VAL A 36 -18.22 0.39 9.19
C VAL A 36 -18.67 -0.75 10.10
N PRO A 37 -19.99 -1.00 10.24
CA PRO A 37 -20.50 -2.13 11.00
C PRO A 37 -19.91 -3.45 10.51
N PHE A 38 -19.55 -4.34 11.45
CA PHE A 38 -18.98 -5.65 11.16
C PHE A 38 -19.46 -6.71 12.16
N PHE A 39 -19.32 -7.98 11.79
CA PHE A 39 -19.81 -9.08 12.62
C PHE A 39 -19.09 -9.12 13.97
N ARG A 40 -19.87 -9.16 15.05
CA ARG A 40 -19.38 -9.42 16.40
C ARG A 40 -19.32 -10.93 16.60
N LEU A 41 -18.12 -11.47 16.70
CA LEU A 41 -17.90 -12.84 17.11
C LEU A 41 -17.74 -12.88 18.64
N ARG A 42 -18.36 -13.88 19.25
CA ARG A 42 -18.20 -14.20 20.68
C ARG A 42 -17.67 -15.63 20.78
N ALA A 43 -16.54 -15.80 21.43
CA ALA A 43 -15.96 -17.11 21.72
C ALA A 43 -15.52 -17.13 23.18
N GLY A 44 -16.38 -17.69 24.05
CA GLY A 44 -16.18 -17.64 25.50
C GLY A 44 -16.09 -16.19 26.02
N PRO A 45 -15.07 -15.82 26.83
CA PRO A 45 -14.89 -14.45 27.31
C PRO A 45 -14.39 -13.49 26.22
N ALA A 46 -13.88 -14.00 25.08
CA ALA A 46 -13.35 -13.17 24.01
C ALA A 46 -14.49 -12.57 23.17
N ARG A 47 -14.38 -11.28 22.88
CA ARG A 47 -15.34 -10.54 22.05
C ARG A 47 -14.60 -9.71 21.02
N THR A 48 -14.97 -9.86 19.75
CA THR A 48 -14.44 -8.99 18.69
C THR A 48 -15.20 -7.66 18.65
N PRO A 49 -14.55 -6.56 18.21
CA PRO A 49 -15.22 -5.32 17.85
C PRO A 49 -16.30 -5.59 16.80
N GLY A 50 -17.41 -4.85 16.90
CA GLY A 50 -18.48 -4.88 15.90
C GLY A 50 -18.25 -3.92 14.74
N THR A 51 -17.00 -3.56 14.50
CA THR A 51 -16.59 -2.63 13.45
C THR A 51 -15.33 -3.15 12.77
N VAL A 52 -15.21 -2.83 11.49
CA VAL A 52 -13.99 -2.94 10.70
C VAL A 52 -13.73 -1.55 10.11
N THR A 53 -12.48 -1.14 9.98
CA THR A 53 -12.15 0.11 9.29
C THR A 53 -11.88 -0.20 7.83
N LEU A 54 -12.67 0.37 6.94
CA LEU A 54 -12.36 0.39 5.51
C LEU A 54 -11.55 1.64 5.19
N ALA A 55 -10.52 1.47 4.37
CA ALA A 55 -9.54 2.49 4.06
C ALA A 55 -9.28 2.55 2.55
N PRO A 56 -10.23 3.03 1.73
CA PRO A 56 -9.94 3.36 0.33
C PRO A 56 -8.79 4.38 0.28
N TYR A 57 -7.88 4.18 -0.66
CA TYR A 57 -6.74 5.06 -0.84
C TYR A 57 -6.33 5.23 -2.30
N THR A 58 -5.53 6.26 -2.54
CA THR A 58 -4.78 6.44 -3.77
C THR A 58 -3.35 6.81 -3.45
N ALA A 59 -2.41 6.28 -4.23
CA ALA A 59 -0.99 6.58 -4.11
C ALA A 59 -0.43 7.05 -5.46
N LEU A 60 0.38 8.11 -5.41
CA LEU A 60 1.03 8.73 -6.55
C LEU A 60 2.55 8.68 -6.33
N GLY A 61 3.27 8.02 -7.24
CA GLY A 61 4.71 7.80 -7.09
C GLY A 61 5.49 8.19 -8.33
N TRP A 62 6.65 8.82 -8.12
CA TRP A 62 7.56 9.21 -9.18
C TRP A 62 9.00 9.05 -8.70
N THR A 63 9.90 8.62 -9.58
CA THR A 63 11.34 8.53 -9.31
C THR A 63 12.15 9.02 -10.52
N ALA A 64 13.31 9.60 -10.26
CA ALA A 64 14.23 10.05 -11.31
C ALA A 64 15.70 9.95 -10.89
N GLU A 65 16.58 10.22 -11.85
CA GLU A 65 18.02 10.02 -11.75
C GLU A 65 18.32 8.55 -11.41
N ALA A 66 18.09 7.66 -12.39
CA ALA A 66 18.38 6.25 -12.26
C ALA A 66 19.85 6.02 -11.87
N LEU A 67 20.09 5.04 -11.02
CA LEU A 67 21.43 4.64 -10.61
C LEU A 67 21.86 3.44 -11.44
N PRO A 68 23.11 3.40 -11.93
CA PRO A 68 23.61 2.23 -12.62
C PRO A 68 23.70 1.04 -11.65
N PHE A 69 23.52 -0.18 -12.18
CA PHE A 69 23.64 -1.44 -11.44
C PHE A 69 22.65 -1.65 -10.27
N THR A 70 21.51 -0.96 -10.28
CA THR A 70 20.40 -1.24 -9.35
C THR A 70 19.35 -2.14 -9.99
N PRO A 71 18.67 -3.01 -9.22
CA PRO A 71 17.63 -3.90 -9.76
C PRO A 71 16.32 -3.18 -10.07
N TRP A 72 16.13 -1.94 -9.57
CA TRP A 72 14.98 -1.07 -9.84
C TRP A 72 15.30 -0.04 -10.93
N GLN A 73 14.27 0.49 -11.57
CA GLN A 73 14.39 1.47 -12.66
C GLN A 73 13.76 2.82 -12.27
N ALA A 74 14.18 3.92 -12.89
CA ALA A 74 13.42 5.16 -12.73
C ALA A 74 12.02 5.00 -13.37
N THR A 75 11.02 5.70 -12.84
CA THR A 75 9.69 5.67 -13.42
C THR A 75 9.74 6.23 -14.85
N PRO A 76 9.05 5.60 -15.82
CA PRO A 76 8.85 6.18 -17.15
C PRO A 76 8.22 7.59 -17.03
N PRO A 77 8.26 8.41 -18.09
CA PRO A 77 7.66 9.75 -18.05
C PRO A 77 6.22 9.72 -17.50
N GLY A 78 5.96 10.53 -16.48
CA GLY A 78 4.67 10.58 -15.76
C GLY A 78 4.73 9.97 -14.36
N THR A 79 3.59 9.96 -13.69
CA THR A 79 3.43 9.52 -12.29
C THR A 79 2.76 8.16 -12.24
N ARG A 80 3.32 7.21 -11.47
CA ARG A 80 2.66 5.93 -11.17
C ARG A 80 1.48 6.17 -10.24
N VAL A 81 0.36 5.52 -10.51
CA VAL A 81 -0.86 5.65 -9.70
C VAL A 81 -1.30 4.28 -9.22
N THR A 82 -1.56 4.14 -7.93
CA THR A 82 -2.23 2.98 -7.34
C THR A 82 -3.57 3.42 -6.77
N LEU A 83 -4.63 2.70 -7.09
CA LEU A 83 -5.91 2.78 -6.39
C LEU A 83 -6.02 1.57 -5.47
N GLY A 84 -6.43 1.75 -4.23
CA GLY A 84 -6.47 0.63 -3.30
C GLY A 84 -7.54 0.72 -2.24
N LEU A 85 -7.67 -0.38 -1.50
CA LEU A 85 -8.60 -0.55 -0.41
C LEU A 85 -7.90 -1.34 0.70
N GLY A 86 -7.79 -0.72 1.87
CA GLY A 86 -7.44 -1.37 3.11
C GLY A 86 -8.68 -1.80 3.90
N ALA A 87 -8.56 -2.89 4.64
CA ALA A 87 -9.48 -3.32 5.67
C ALA A 87 -8.70 -3.64 6.94
N GLU A 88 -9.02 -2.94 8.03
CA GLU A 88 -8.37 -3.13 9.33
C GLU A 88 -9.34 -3.64 10.38
N TRP A 89 -8.91 -4.65 11.13
CA TRP A 89 -9.70 -5.26 12.17
C TRP A 89 -8.88 -5.53 13.43
N LEU A 90 -9.51 -5.37 14.59
CA LEU A 90 -8.92 -5.53 15.93
C LEU A 90 -7.76 -4.56 16.26
N GLY A 91 -7.42 -3.62 15.38
CA GLY A 91 -6.17 -2.85 15.50
C GLY A 91 -4.91 -3.69 15.25
N LEU A 92 -5.06 -4.96 14.84
CA LEU A 92 -3.98 -5.93 14.69
C LEU A 92 -3.82 -6.38 13.25
N PHE A 93 -4.93 -6.64 12.57
CA PHE A 93 -4.95 -7.19 11.22
C PHE A 93 -5.20 -6.08 10.21
N ARG A 94 -4.36 -6.00 9.18
CA ARG A 94 -4.61 -5.17 7.98
C ARG A 94 -4.50 -6.04 6.74
N LEU A 95 -5.57 -6.07 5.96
CA LEU A 95 -5.57 -6.57 4.59
C LEU A 95 -5.60 -5.36 3.67
N GLU A 96 -4.75 -5.32 2.66
CA GLU A 96 -4.69 -4.22 1.71
C GLU A 96 -4.59 -4.74 0.30
N ALA A 97 -5.42 -4.22 -0.61
CA ALA A 97 -5.36 -4.51 -2.03
C ALA A 97 -5.05 -3.22 -2.80
N GLY A 98 -4.13 -3.29 -3.76
CA GLY A 98 -3.74 -2.18 -4.61
C GLY A 98 -3.76 -2.56 -6.08
N TYR A 99 -4.38 -1.73 -6.90
CA TYR A 99 -4.39 -1.84 -8.36
C TYR A 99 -3.53 -0.74 -8.99
N GLY A 100 -2.52 -1.14 -9.75
CA GLY A 100 -1.61 -0.23 -10.43
C GLY A 100 -2.23 0.19 -11.76
N VAL A 101 -2.56 1.47 -11.91
CA VAL A 101 -3.29 1.97 -13.08
C VAL A 101 -2.49 1.73 -14.37
N GLN A 102 -1.17 1.92 -14.32
CA GLN A 102 -0.30 1.75 -15.49
C GLN A 102 0.21 0.32 -15.66
N SER A 103 0.53 -0.40 -14.58
CA SER A 103 0.93 -1.82 -14.65
C SER A 103 -0.24 -2.73 -15.00
N ARG A 104 -1.47 -2.30 -14.68
CA ARG A 104 -2.71 -3.09 -14.71
C ARG A 104 -2.65 -4.35 -13.85
N GLN A 105 -1.83 -4.31 -12.80
CA GLN A 105 -1.67 -5.42 -11.85
C GLN A 105 -2.40 -5.14 -10.55
N LEU A 106 -2.91 -6.20 -9.94
CA LEU A 106 -3.52 -6.19 -8.61
C LEU A 106 -2.60 -6.97 -7.67
N HIS A 107 -2.12 -6.32 -6.61
CA HIS A 107 -1.44 -7.02 -5.51
C HIS A 107 -2.21 -6.88 -4.21
N VAL A 108 -2.00 -7.85 -3.33
CA VAL A 108 -2.62 -7.92 -2.01
C VAL A 108 -1.52 -8.11 -0.97
N ALA A 109 -1.62 -7.40 0.13
CA ALA A 109 -0.77 -7.55 1.30
C ALA A 109 -1.63 -7.84 2.53
N PHE A 110 -1.14 -8.71 3.40
CA PHE A 110 -1.76 -9.00 4.69
C PHE A 110 -0.72 -8.89 5.78
N ASP A 111 -1.07 -8.14 6.82
CA ASP A 111 -0.14 -7.77 7.88
C ASP A 111 -0.77 -7.93 9.25
N VAL A 112 0.10 -8.33 10.18
CA VAL A 112 -0.22 -8.50 11.59
C VAL A 112 0.71 -7.59 12.38
N THR A 113 0.16 -6.55 12.98
CA THR A 113 0.90 -5.71 13.93
C THR A 113 1.03 -6.48 15.23
N ARG A 114 2.26 -6.56 15.75
CA ARG A 114 2.56 -7.10 17.07
C ARG A 114 3.26 -5.99 17.85
N ASP A 115 2.65 -5.57 18.95
CA ASP A 115 3.33 -4.75 19.96
C ASP A 115 4.33 -5.62 20.75
#